data_AF-A0A1A8DMS3-F1
#
_entry.id   AF-A0A1A8DMS3-F1
#
_cell.length_a   1.000
_cell.length_b   1.000
_cell.length_c   1.000
_cell.angle_alpha   90.00
_cell.angle_beta   90.00
_cell.angle_gamma   90.00
#
_symmetry.space_group_name_H-M   'P 1'
#
loop_
_entity.id
_entity.type
_entity.pdbx_description
1 polymer ?
#
loop_
_entity_poly.entity_id
_entity_poly.type
_entity_poly.pdbx_seq_one_letter_code
_entity_poly.pdbx_strand_id
1 'polypeptide(L)' 'LSAADFVWQTSDAATGAASITVNDAGENAIVIVAGANMLLGGDELQKALPAIRKAKVLVCQLEINPQTSLQALQMA' A
#
# COMPACT_ATOMS: atom_id res chain seq x y z
N LEU A 1 -17.61 -2.13 -8.41
CA LEU A 1 -16.36 -2.47 -7.74
C LEU A 1 -16.60 -2.31 -6.25
N SER A 2 -16.42 -3.36 -5.47
CA SER A 2 -16.35 -3.24 -4.02
C SER A 2 -14.99 -2.68 -3.62
N ALA A 3 -14.88 -2.12 -2.41
CA ALA A 3 -13.61 -1.61 -1.91
C ALA A 3 -12.51 -2.70 -1.77
N ALA A 4 -12.89 -3.98 -1.75
CA ALA A 4 -11.98 -5.10 -1.52
C ALA A 4 -11.53 -5.83 -2.80
N ASP A 5 -12.01 -5.44 -3.98
CA ASP A 5 -11.78 -6.19 -5.23
C ASP A 5 -10.30 -6.30 -5.63
N PHE A 6 -9.45 -5.39 -5.13
CA PHE A 6 -8.00 -5.34 -5.42
C PHE A 6 -7.15 -5.34 -4.14
N VAL A 7 -7.64 -5.99 -3.08
CA VAL A 7 -6.88 -6.25 -1.85
C VAL A 7 -6.30 -7.65 -1.90
N TRP A 8 -4.98 -7.75 -1.74
CA TRP A 8 -4.26 -9.01 -1.91
C TRP A 8 -3.72 -9.57 -0.60
N GLN A 9 -3.54 -10.89 -0.58
CA GLN A 9 -2.96 -11.63 0.54
C GLN A 9 -1.73 -12.39 0.04
N THR A 10 -0.73 -12.53 0.90
CA THR A 10 0.49 -13.28 0.61
C THR A 10 0.94 -14.03 1.85
N SER A 11 1.54 -15.20 1.65
CA SER A 11 2.22 -15.97 2.71
C SER A 11 3.70 -15.59 2.86
N ASP A 12 4.25 -14.79 1.94
CA ASP A 12 5.69 -14.52 1.86
C ASP A 12 6.15 -13.45 2.87
N ALA A 13 5.21 -12.67 3.41
CA ALA A 13 5.45 -11.74 4.50
C ALA A 13 4.20 -11.61 5.37
N ALA A 14 4.40 -11.29 6.66
CA ALA A 14 3.31 -10.88 7.53
C ALA A 14 2.68 -9.56 7.06
N THR A 15 1.42 -9.32 7.45
CA THR A 15 0.78 -8.00 7.30
C THR A 15 1.66 -6.91 7.94
N GLY A 16 1.76 -5.75 7.29
CA GLY A 16 2.49 -4.62 7.83
C GLY A 16 1.96 -4.20 9.20
N ALA A 17 2.86 -3.79 10.09
CA ALA A 17 2.53 -3.40 11.45
C ALA A 17 3.36 -2.18 11.88
N ALA A 18 2.76 -1.35 12.73
CA ALA A 18 3.44 -0.25 13.40
C ALA A 18 3.30 -0.45 14.90
N SER A 19 4.42 -0.59 15.61
CA SER A 19 4.45 -0.54 17.07
C SER A 19 4.60 0.90 17.50
N ILE A 20 3.59 1.41 18.21
CA ILE A 20 3.52 2.82 18.62
C ILE A 20 3.64 2.87 20.15
N THR A 21 4.59 3.64 20.65
CA THR A 21 4.70 3.99 22.06
C THR A 21 4.46 5.49 22.21
N VAL A 22 3.72 5.88 23.25
CA VAL A 22 3.35 7.28 23.51
C VAL A 22 3.74 7.62 24.94
N ASN A 23 4.38 8.77 25.15
CA ASN A 23 4.74 9.26 26.49
C ASN A 23 3.59 10.08 27.11
N ASP A 24 3.77 10.49 28.38
CA ASP A 24 2.75 11.26 29.11
C ASP A 24 2.48 12.66 28.52
N ALA A 25 3.40 13.20 27.72
CA ALA A 25 3.21 14.46 26.98
C ALA A 25 2.44 14.28 25.66
N GLY A 26 2.13 13.03 25.27
CA GLY A 26 1.44 12.70 24.03
C GLY A 26 2.35 12.56 22.80
N GLU A 27 3.67 12.60 22.98
CA GLU A 27 4.63 12.38 21.89
C GLU A 27 4.72 10.89 21.56
N ASN A 28 4.78 10.56 20.27
CA ASN A 28 4.86 9.19 19.79
C ASN A 28 6.28 8.81 19.33
N ALA A 29 6.61 7.53 19.49
CA ALA A 29 7.71 6.86 18.83
C ALA A 29 7.14 5.63 18.11
N ILE A 30 7.49 5.48 16.82
CA ILE A 30 6.88 4.46 15.95
C ILE A 30 7.97 3.60 15.32
N VAL A 31 7.85 2.29 15.49
CA VAL A 31 8.66 1.29 14.77
C VAL A 31 7.78 0.65 13.71
N ILE A 32 8.16 0.78 12.44
CA ILE A 32 7.39 0.29 11.30
C ILE A 32 8.03 -0.98 10.75
N VAL A 33 7.20 -2.00 10.55
CA VAL A 33 7.51 -3.18 9.74
C VAL A 33 6.56 -3.18 8.56
N ALA A 34 7.04 -2.83 7.37
CA ALA A 34 6.17 -2.66 6.20
C ALA A 34 5.52 -3.97 5.72
N GLY A 35 6.18 -5.12 5.93
CA GLY A 35 5.61 -6.45 5.65
C GLY A 35 5.10 -6.59 4.21
N ALA A 36 3.91 -7.18 4.07
CA ALA A 36 3.24 -7.40 2.79
C ALA A 36 3.04 -6.14 1.93
N ASN A 37 3.04 -4.93 2.50
CA ASN A 37 2.93 -3.68 1.73
C ASN A 37 4.06 -3.55 0.70
N MET A 38 5.26 -4.06 1.02
CA MET A 38 6.42 -4.01 0.12
C MET A 38 6.37 -5.06 -0.99
N LEU A 39 5.44 -6.01 -0.91
CA LEU A 39 5.26 -7.07 -1.90
C LEU A 39 4.20 -6.72 -2.96
N LEU A 40 3.47 -5.60 -2.80
CA LEU A 40 2.57 -5.10 -3.83
C LEU A 40 3.39 -4.71 -5.08
N GLY A 41 3.10 -5.36 -6.22
CA GLY A 41 3.90 -5.21 -7.43
C GLY A 41 3.09 -5.05 -8.72
N GLY A 42 3.78 -5.25 -9.84
CA GLY A 42 3.23 -5.04 -11.18
C GLY A 42 2.08 -5.98 -11.54
N ASP A 43 2.09 -7.23 -11.06
CA ASP A 43 1.04 -8.21 -11.35
C ASP A 43 -0.29 -7.78 -10.73
N GLU A 44 -0.25 -7.27 -9.51
CA GLU A 44 -1.39 -6.71 -8.79
C GLU A 44 -1.91 -5.44 -9.49
N LEU A 45 -1.02 -4.54 -9.90
CA LEU A 45 -1.39 -3.33 -10.63
C LEU A 45 -2.04 -3.65 -11.98
N GLN A 46 -1.55 -4.66 -12.70
CA GLN A 46 -2.11 -5.04 -13.98
C GLN A 46 -3.54 -5.57 -13.85
N LYS A 47 -3.84 -6.30 -12.77
CA LYS A 47 -5.21 -6.72 -12.42
C LYS A 47 -6.11 -5.52 -12.09
N ALA A 48 -5.56 -4.50 -11.43
CA ALA A 48 -6.26 -3.27 -11.06
C ALA A 48 -6.38 -2.23 -12.20
N LEU A 49 -5.64 -2.38 -13.29
CA LEU A 49 -5.55 -1.41 -14.40
C LEU A 49 -6.92 -0.93 -14.93
N PRO A 50 -7.94 -1.79 -15.15
CA PRO A 50 -9.24 -1.33 -15.62
C PRO A 50 -9.96 -0.40 -14.63
N ALA A 51 -9.70 -0.54 -13.34
CA ALA A 51 -10.25 0.34 -12.30
C ALA A 51 -9.47 1.66 -12.23
N ILE A 52 -8.13 1.58 -12.27
CA ILE A 52 -7.24 2.75 -12.30
C ILE A 52 -7.63 3.69 -13.46
N ARG A 53 -7.74 3.17 -14.69
CA ARG A 53 -8.11 3.97 -15.89
C ARG A 53 -9.50 4.59 -15.85
N LYS A 54 -10.42 4.04 -15.04
CA LYS A 54 -11.79 4.58 -14.90
C LYS A 54 -11.89 5.59 -13.75
N ALA A 55 -10.94 5.59 -12.83
CA ALA A 55 -10.93 6.49 -11.70
C ALA A 55 -10.75 7.94 -12.16
N LYS A 56 -11.26 8.88 -11.37
CA LYS A 56 -11.04 10.32 -11.59
C LYS A 56 -9.78 10.82 -10.89
N VAL A 57 -9.37 10.11 -9.85
CA VAL A 57 -8.23 10.45 -9.02
C VAL A 57 -7.59 9.13 -8.58
N LEU A 58 -6.26 9.06 -8.71
CA LEU A 58 -5.43 8.06 -8.05
C LEU A 58 -4.68 8.75 -6.91
N VAL A 59 -4.65 8.12 -5.74
CA VAL A 59 -3.91 8.60 -4.58
C VAL A 59 -2.85 7.57 -4.23
N CYS A 60 -1.60 8.02 -4.05
CA CYS A 60 -0.49 7.18 -3.64
C CYS A 60 0.19 7.78 -2.40
N GLN A 61 0.83 6.91 -1.62
CA GLN A 61 1.72 7.25 -0.52
C GLN A 61 3.07 6.54 -0.72
N LEU A 62 4.02 6.74 0.19
CA LEU A 62 5.36 6.14 0.16
C LEU A 62 5.53 4.99 1.18
N GLU A 63 4.46 4.23 1.42
CA GLU A 63 4.46 3.07 2.35
C GLU A 63 4.47 1.70 1.64
N ILE A 64 4.69 1.72 0.32
CA ILE A 64 4.91 0.54 -0.52
C ILE A 64 6.23 0.72 -1.27
N ASN A 65 6.61 -0.25 -2.11
CA ASN A 65 7.74 -0.06 -3.03
C ASN A 65 7.50 1.20 -3.89
N PRO A 66 8.38 2.23 -3.84
CA PRO A 66 8.18 3.46 -4.61
C PRO A 66 8.06 3.24 -6.12
N GLN A 67 8.67 2.17 -6.64
CA GLN A 67 8.53 1.80 -8.05
C GLN A 67 7.11 1.35 -8.40
N THR A 68 6.44 0.66 -7.50
CA THR A 68 5.02 0.29 -7.65
C THR A 68 4.15 1.54 -7.67
N SER A 69 4.39 2.51 -6.77
CA SER A 69 3.69 3.80 -6.81
C SER A 69 3.92 4.54 -8.12
N LEU A 70 5.17 4.61 -8.61
CA LEU A 70 5.51 5.23 -9.88
C LEU A 70 4.79 4.57 -11.07
N GLN A 71 4.76 3.23 -11.11
CA GLN A 71 4.05 2.49 -12.15
C GLN A 71 2.55 2.79 -12.13
N ALA A 72 1.92 2.80 -10.96
CA ALA A 72 0.50 3.14 -10.84
C ALA A 72 0.20 4.56 -11.34
N LEU A 73 1.05 5.54 -11.00
CA LEU A 73 0.94 6.92 -11.47
C LEU A 73 1.09 7.03 -12.99
N GLN A 74 1.93 6.21 -13.62
CA GLN A 74 2.10 6.17 -15.09
C GLN A 74 0.91 5.52 -15.81
N MET A 75 0.13 4.67 -15.11
CA MET A 75 -1.05 3.99 -15.66
C MET A 75 -2.34 4.84 -15.60
N ALA A 76 -2.35 5.86 -14.74
CA ALA A 76 -3.51 6.68 -14.42
C ALA A 76 -3.90 7.67 -15.53
#